data_AF-A0A059C5F8-F1
#
_entry.id   AF-A0A059C5F8-F1
#
_cell.length_a   1.000
_cell.length_b   1.000
_cell.length_c   1.000
_cell.angle_alpha   90.00
_cell.angle_beta   90.00
_cell.angle_gamma   90.00
#
_symmetry.space_group_name_H-M   'P 1'
#
loop_
_entity.id
_entity.type
_entity.pdbx_description
1 polymer ?
#
loop_
_entity_poly.entity_id
_entity_poly.type
_entity_poly.pdbx_seq_one_letter_code
_entity_poly.pdbx_strand_id
1 'polypeptide(L)'
;MGRSLVFLASAPVKFSRELNWVPPLGQKLRQSFPRTTRQVSLGGFLKFPSFSANQGRTLSVRAVVSSDTSYPKVGATSTGPIPGSQLAEVVETAAKTGAQVVMDAVNKPRNIFYKGLTDLVTETDKMSEAAILDVVRKNFPDHLILGEEGGIIGDSSSGYLWCIDPLDGTTNFAHGYPSFAVSVGVLFQGNPAAAAVVEFVGGPMCWNTRMFSATAGGGAFCNGQKIQSSKTDLVEQSLLVTGFGYEHDDPWATNMELFKDFTDISRGVRRLGAAAVDMCHVALGVAEAYWEYRLKPWDMAAGVLVTSSK
;
A
#
# COMPACT_ATOMS: atom_id res chain seq x y z
N MET A 1 -3.60 19.12 -3.20
CA MET A 1 -2.95 17.84 -3.51
C MET A 1 -3.73 16.76 -2.79
N GLY A 2 -4.29 15.81 -3.54
CA GLY A 2 -5.37 14.91 -3.10
C GLY A 2 -4.93 13.93 -2.01
N ARG A 3 -5.80 13.76 -1.01
CA ARG A 3 -5.71 12.70 0.00
C ARG A 3 -6.33 11.45 -0.60
N SER A 4 -5.55 10.40 -0.84
CA SER A 4 -6.07 9.11 -1.25
C SER A 4 -6.10 8.20 -0.03
N LEU A 5 -7.28 8.03 0.58
CA LEU A 5 -7.59 6.83 1.36
C LEU A 5 -8.43 5.93 0.45
N VAL A 6 -7.95 4.72 0.19
CA VAL A 6 -8.72 3.70 -0.54
C VAL A 6 -9.47 2.88 0.50
N PHE A 7 -10.75 3.16 0.69
CA PHE A 7 -11.66 2.24 1.40
C PHE A 7 -12.53 1.53 0.37
N LEU A 8 -12.42 0.21 0.28
CA LEU A 8 -13.36 -0.62 -0.46
C LEU A 8 -13.68 -1.87 0.36
N ALA A 9 -14.61 -1.69 1.31
CA ALA A 9 -15.44 -2.76 1.82
C ALA A 9 -16.90 -2.34 1.61
N SER A 10 -17.76 -3.29 1.26
CA SER A 10 -19.21 -3.09 1.08
C SER A 10 -19.95 -2.57 2.33
N ALA A 11 -19.25 -2.40 3.45
CA ALA A 11 -19.67 -1.65 4.61
C ALA A 11 -18.50 -0.78 5.08
N PRO A 12 -18.70 0.51 5.43
CA PRO A 12 -17.67 1.27 6.13
C PRO A 12 -17.32 0.53 7.42
N VAL A 13 -16.02 0.38 7.72
CA VAL A 13 -15.59 -0.23 8.99
C VAL A 13 -16.08 0.66 10.12
N LYS A 14 -16.77 0.05 11.09
CA LYS A 14 -17.39 0.73 12.21
C LYS A 14 -16.53 0.56 13.46
N PHE A 15 -16.68 1.49 14.37
CA PHE A 15 -16.17 1.39 15.73
C PHE A 15 -17.30 0.91 16.63
N SER A 16 -17.07 -0.07 17.51
CA SER A 16 -18.08 -0.52 18.47
C SER A 16 -18.39 0.48 19.59
N ARG A 17 -17.65 1.59 19.69
CA ARG A 17 -17.87 2.66 20.68
C ARG A 17 -17.82 4.03 20.01
N GLU A 18 -18.80 4.90 20.31
CA GLU A 18 -18.66 6.35 20.05
C GLU A 18 -17.66 6.95 21.04
N LEU A 19 -16.63 7.61 20.53
CA LEU A 19 -15.64 8.34 21.33
C LEU A 19 -16.14 9.76 21.60
N ASN A 20 -16.54 10.02 22.84
CA ASN A 20 -17.05 11.32 23.29
C ASN A 20 -15.98 12.42 23.26
N TRP A 21 -16.37 13.59 22.76
CA TRP A 21 -15.58 14.83 22.71
C TRP A 21 -15.69 15.60 24.04
N VAL A 22 -14.55 16.06 24.58
CA VAL A 22 -14.51 17.08 25.66
C VAL A 22 -13.54 18.19 25.24
N PRO A 23 -13.97 19.44 25.09
CA PRO A 23 -13.06 20.55 24.80
C PRO A 23 -12.27 20.95 26.07
N PRO A 24 -11.01 21.39 25.96
CA PRO A 24 -10.32 21.96 27.11
C PRO A 24 -10.95 23.31 27.47
N LEU A 25 -11.42 23.45 28.71
CA LEU A 25 -11.78 24.73 29.29
C LEU A 25 -10.56 25.66 29.29
N GLY A 26 -10.73 26.86 28.73
CA GLY A 26 -9.67 27.86 28.64
C GLY A 26 -9.11 28.25 30.01
N GLN A 27 -7.80 28.07 30.19
CA GLN A 27 -7.06 28.69 31.29
C GLN A 27 -6.32 29.92 30.79
N LYS A 28 -6.76 31.07 31.32
CA LYS A 28 -6.03 32.35 31.23
C LYS A 28 -4.65 32.19 31.88
N LEU A 29 -3.61 32.45 31.11
CA LEU A 29 -2.26 32.70 31.60
C LEU A 29 -2.27 33.88 32.59
N ARG A 30 -1.90 33.63 33.85
CA ARG A 30 -1.36 34.66 34.74
C ARG A 30 0.03 34.24 35.19
N GLN A 31 0.99 35.08 34.82
CA GLN A 31 2.38 35.04 35.27
C GLN A 31 2.47 35.41 36.75
N SER A 32 3.28 34.68 37.51
CA SER A 32 4.11 35.23 38.60
C SER A 32 5.08 34.17 39.12
N PHE A 33 6.39 34.41 38.93
CA PHE A 33 7.46 33.76 39.69
C PHE A 33 7.51 34.31 41.13
N PRO A 34 8.06 33.55 42.09
CA PRO A 34 9.41 33.91 42.54
C PRO A 34 10.38 32.73 42.79
N ARG A 35 11.67 33.06 42.67
CA ARG A 35 12.86 32.35 43.17
C ARG A 35 12.71 32.09 44.69
N THR A 36 13.32 31.09 45.35
CA THR A 36 14.77 30.92 45.56
C THR A 36 15.05 29.65 46.40
N THR A 37 16.23 29.02 46.17
CA THR A 37 17.04 28.15 47.09
C THR A 37 16.47 26.80 47.54
N ARG A 38 17.22 25.68 47.64
CA ARG A 38 18.64 25.45 47.94
C ARG A 38 19.01 24.03 47.46
N GLN A 39 20.16 23.87 46.83
CA GLN A 39 20.79 22.57 46.59
C GLN A 39 21.42 22.07 47.90
N VAL A 40 21.09 20.84 48.32
CA VAL A 40 21.91 20.04 49.23
C VAL A 40 21.93 18.63 48.66
N SER A 41 23.09 18.16 48.23
CA SER A 41 23.35 16.78 47.84
C SER A 41 23.85 15.99 49.05
N LEU A 42 23.25 14.84 49.33
CA LEU A 42 23.87 13.75 50.10
C LEU A 42 23.09 12.44 49.87
N GLY A 43 23.79 11.43 49.35
CA GLY A 43 23.36 10.03 49.38
C GLY A 43 22.59 9.54 48.15
N GLY A 44 23.04 8.41 47.59
CA GLY A 44 22.51 7.79 46.38
C GLY A 44 21.08 7.26 46.47
N PHE A 45 20.53 6.98 45.28
CA PHE A 45 19.16 6.57 44.93
C PHE A 45 18.14 7.71 44.80
N LEU A 46 17.92 8.15 43.55
CA LEU A 46 16.73 8.89 43.14
C LEU A 46 15.52 7.94 43.19
N LYS A 47 14.71 8.07 44.25
CA LYS A 47 13.32 7.60 44.26
C LYS A 47 12.51 8.52 43.33
N PHE A 48 12.01 8.00 42.23
CA PHE A 48 10.96 8.69 41.47
C PHE A 48 9.68 8.71 42.32
N PRO A 49 9.02 9.87 42.48
CA PRO A 49 7.72 9.92 43.13
C PRO A 49 6.71 9.15 42.27
N SER A 50 6.00 8.21 42.89
CA SER A 50 4.86 7.52 42.27
C SER A 50 3.75 8.54 42.05
N PHE A 51 3.66 9.08 40.83
CA PHE A 51 2.47 9.79 40.40
C PHE A 51 1.36 8.77 40.16
N SER A 52 0.41 8.74 41.09
CA SER A 52 -0.95 8.28 40.82
C SER A 52 -1.52 9.19 39.74
N ALA A 53 -1.55 8.69 38.51
CA ALA A 53 -2.26 9.33 37.40
C ALA A 53 -3.34 8.36 36.91
N ASN A 54 -4.41 8.25 37.69
CA ASN A 54 -5.73 7.97 37.13
C ASN A 54 -6.19 9.24 36.40
N GLN A 55 -5.57 9.53 35.26
CA GLN A 55 -6.13 10.44 34.27
C GLN A 55 -6.58 9.56 33.11
N GLY A 56 -7.91 9.40 32.98
CA GLY A 56 -8.51 8.76 31.82
C GLY A 56 -7.94 9.40 30.56
N ARG A 57 -7.20 8.62 29.78
CA ARG A 57 -6.63 9.07 28.51
C ARG A 57 -7.79 9.39 27.57
N THR A 58 -8.03 10.67 27.35
CA THR A 58 -8.87 11.12 26.23
C THR A 58 -8.02 10.93 24.98
N LEU A 59 -8.22 9.79 24.29
CA LEU A 59 -7.63 9.54 22.98
C LEU A 59 -8.21 10.55 22.00
N SER A 60 -7.41 11.53 21.59
CA SER A 60 -7.78 12.49 20.57
C SER A 60 -7.36 11.95 19.21
N VAL A 61 -8.24 11.15 18.59
CA VAL A 61 -8.13 10.79 17.18
C VAL A 61 -9.41 11.20 16.49
N ARG A 62 -9.37 12.34 15.81
CA ARG A 62 -10.44 12.77 14.90
C ARG A 62 -10.26 12.05 13.57
N ALA A 63 -10.70 10.80 13.50
CA ALA A 63 -11.12 10.21 12.23
C ALA A 63 -12.63 10.41 12.12
N VAL A 64 -13.05 11.56 11.57
CA VAL A 64 -14.45 11.73 11.16
C VAL A 64 -14.62 10.87 9.92
N VAL A 65 -15.09 9.63 10.07
CA VAL A 65 -15.83 8.98 8.99
C VAL A 65 -17.11 9.79 8.90
N SER A 66 -17.09 10.82 8.05
CA SER A 66 -18.31 11.52 7.71
C SER A 66 -19.26 10.48 7.14
N SER A 67 -20.33 10.18 7.86
CA SER A 67 -21.38 9.26 7.41
C SER A 67 -22.03 9.72 6.10
N ASP A 68 -21.79 10.97 5.70
CA ASP A 68 -22.34 11.61 4.50
C ASP A 68 -21.32 11.79 3.36
N THR A 69 -20.05 11.44 3.55
CA THR A 69 -19.06 11.55 2.46
C THR A 69 -19.02 10.25 1.67
N SER A 70 -19.72 10.22 0.54
CA SER A 70 -19.49 9.19 -0.48
C SER A 70 -18.08 9.36 -1.03
N TYR A 71 -17.18 8.43 -0.68
CA TYR A 71 -15.90 8.31 -1.37
C TYR A 71 -16.16 7.76 -2.77
N PRO A 72 -15.57 8.35 -3.82
CA PRO A 72 -15.71 7.80 -5.17
C PRO A 72 -15.19 6.37 -5.15
N LYS A 73 -16.05 5.43 -5.54
CA LYS A 73 -15.61 4.05 -5.79
C LYS A 73 -14.68 4.10 -7.00
N VAL A 74 -13.41 3.83 -6.77
CA VAL A 74 -12.44 3.64 -7.84
C VAL A 74 -12.56 2.19 -8.29
N GLY A 75 -13.12 1.99 -9.48
CA GLY A 75 -13.27 0.69 -10.12
C GLY A 75 -13.95 0.88 -11.47
N ALA A 76 -13.37 0.36 -12.55
CA ALA A 76 -13.99 0.52 -13.86
C ALA A 76 -15.18 -0.44 -14.00
N THR A 77 -16.23 0.06 -14.65
CA THR A 77 -17.39 -0.76 -15.06
C THR A 77 -17.20 -1.36 -16.45
N SER A 78 -16.12 -1.02 -17.14
CA SER A 78 -15.90 -1.39 -18.54
C SER A 78 -14.41 -1.52 -18.85
N THR A 79 -14.09 -2.42 -19.76
CA THR A 79 -12.75 -2.56 -20.37
C THR A 79 -12.61 -1.74 -21.66
N GLY A 80 -13.61 -0.93 -22.01
CA GLY A 80 -13.68 -0.22 -23.27
C GLY A 80 -14.00 -1.14 -24.46
N PRO A 81 -13.56 -0.81 -25.68
CA PRO A 81 -13.82 -1.62 -26.86
C PRO A 81 -13.07 -2.97 -26.88
N ILE A 82 -11.98 -3.10 -26.12
CA ILE A 82 -11.20 -4.33 -26.06
C ILE A 82 -11.85 -5.32 -25.08
N PRO A 83 -12.08 -6.58 -25.48
CA PRO A 83 -12.62 -7.61 -24.58
C PRO A 83 -11.76 -7.78 -23.33
N GLY A 84 -12.41 -7.84 -22.16
CA GLY A 84 -11.70 -8.02 -20.89
C GLY A 84 -10.84 -9.28 -20.84
N SER A 85 -11.24 -10.36 -21.52
CA SER A 85 -10.44 -11.59 -21.64
C SER A 85 -9.12 -11.36 -22.39
N GLN A 86 -9.12 -10.52 -23.43
CA GLN A 86 -7.92 -10.19 -24.19
C GLN A 86 -6.98 -9.33 -23.36
N LEU A 87 -7.50 -8.33 -22.63
CA LEU A 87 -6.68 -7.54 -21.71
C LEU A 87 -6.11 -8.40 -20.58
N ALA A 88 -6.92 -9.30 -20.00
CA ALA A 88 -6.52 -10.24 -18.95
C ALA A 88 -5.34 -11.11 -19.39
N GLU A 89 -5.44 -11.71 -20.58
CA GLU A 89 -4.39 -12.56 -21.14
C GLU A 89 -3.06 -11.80 -21.27
N VAL A 90 -3.10 -10.56 -21.74
CA VAL A 90 -1.90 -9.75 -21.95
C VAL A 90 -1.32 -9.26 -20.64
N VAL A 91 -2.12 -8.75 -19.68
CA VAL A 91 -1.58 -8.34 -18.36
C VAL A 91 -0.99 -9.53 -17.61
N GLU A 92 -1.63 -10.70 -17.63
CA GLU A 92 -1.11 -11.89 -16.96
C GLU A 92 0.18 -12.40 -17.60
N THR A 93 0.25 -12.41 -18.93
CA THR A 93 1.45 -12.81 -19.66
C THR A 93 2.59 -11.83 -19.37
N ALA A 94 2.32 -10.52 -19.47
CA ALA A 94 3.31 -9.48 -19.21
C ALA A 94 3.87 -9.58 -17.79
N ALA A 95 2.99 -9.67 -16.78
CA ALA A 95 3.40 -9.79 -15.37
C ALA A 95 4.19 -11.08 -15.10
N LYS A 96 3.78 -12.23 -15.67
CA LYS A 96 4.54 -13.49 -15.56
C LYS A 96 5.92 -13.38 -16.20
N THR A 97 6.02 -12.74 -17.36
CA THR A 97 7.29 -12.55 -18.06
C THR A 97 8.26 -11.69 -17.25
N GLY A 98 7.80 -10.55 -16.72
CA GLY A 98 8.61 -9.73 -15.81
C GLY A 98 9.00 -10.49 -14.54
N ALA A 99 8.04 -11.22 -13.95
CA ALA A 99 8.29 -12.02 -12.75
C ALA A 99 9.31 -13.14 -12.99
N GLN A 100 9.40 -13.72 -14.19
CA GLN A 100 10.44 -14.70 -14.48
C GLN A 100 11.85 -14.07 -14.39
N VAL A 101 12.02 -12.84 -14.87
CA VAL A 101 13.28 -12.10 -14.75
C VAL A 101 13.65 -11.89 -13.28
N VAL A 102 12.68 -11.45 -12.47
CA VAL A 102 12.87 -11.26 -11.03
C VAL A 102 13.20 -12.59 -10.33
N MET A 103 12.50 -13.68 -10.69
CA MET A 103 12.73 -15.03 -10.17
C MET A 103 14.15 -15.53 -10.46
N ASP A 104 14.72 -15.21 -11.62
CA ASP A 104 16.10 -15.58 -11.94
C ASP A 104 17.12 -14.81 -11.09
N ALA A 105 16.71 -13.69 -10.48
CA ALA A 105 17.56 -12.81 -9.68
C ALA A 105 17.43 -12.99 -8.17
N VAL A 106 16.33 -13.56 -7.64
CA VAL A 106 16.03 -13.62 -6.19
C VAL A 106 17.11 -14.25 -5.30
N ASN A 107 17.93 -15.16 -5.85
CA ASN A 107 19.02 -15.82 -5.12
C ASN A 107 20.44 -15.38 -5.58
N LYS A 108 20.53 -14.43 -6.51
CA LYS A 108 21.83 -13.91 -6.96
C LYS A 108 22.50 -13.10 -5.84
N PRO A 109 23.85 -13.19 -5.69
CA PRO A 109 24.61 -12.38 -4.77
C PRO A 109 24.40 -10.88 -5.02
N ARG A 110 24.35 -10.07 -3.95
CA ARG A 110 24.11 -8.62 -4.02
C ARG A 110 24.90 -7.89 -2.94
N ASN A 111 25.39 -6.69 -3.26
CA ASN A 111 26.06 -5.81 -2.31
C ASN A 111 25.10 -4.70 -1.89
N ILE A 112 24.64 -4.73 -0.64
CA ILE A 112 23.73 -3.70 -0.09
C ILE A 112 24.58 -2.54 0.44
N PHE A 113 24.46 -1.38 -0.18
CA PHE A 113 25.12 -0.15 0.27
C PHE A 113 24.15 0.72 1.07
N TYR A 114 24.65 1.39 2.12
CA TYR A 114 23.84 2.33 2.90
C TYR A 114 23.47 3.53 2.03
N LYS A 115 22.17 3.65 1.67
CA LYS A 115 21.53 4.70 0.84
C LYS A 115 21.47 4.48 -0.68
N GLY A 116 21.65 3.26 -1.19
CA GLY A 116 21.54 3.01 -2.63
C GLY A 116 20.93 1.67 -2.97
N LEU A 117 20.29 1.62 -4.14
CA LEU A 117 19.97 0.36 -4.80
C LEU A 117 21.27 -0.34 -5.17
N THR A 118 21.28 -1.67 -5.06
CA THR A 118 22.42 -2.46 -5.54
C THR A 118 22.41 -2.50 -7.06
N ASP A 119 23.55 -2.71 -7.71
CA ASP A 119 23.61 -2.88 -9.17
C ASP A 119 22.64 -3.97 -9.66
N LEU A 120 22.56 -5.09 -8.92
CA LEU A 120 21.65 -6.19 -9.22
C LEU A 120 20.19 -5.74 -9.22
N VAL A 121 19.81 -4.89 -8.27
CA VAL A 121 18.43 -4.42 -8.12
C VAL A 121 18.07 -3.58 -9.35
N THR A 122 18.86 -2.54 -9.60
CA THR A 122 18.69 -1.65 -10.76
C THR A 122 18.68 -2.42 -12.10
N GLU A 123 19.53 -3.43 -12.23
CA GLU A 123 19.57 -4.29 -13.42
C GLU A 123 18.30 -5.14 -13.53
N THR A 124 17.85 -5.74 -12.43
CA THR A 124 16.65 -6.59 -12.40
C THR A 124 15.39 -5.78 -12.71
N ASP A 125 15.23 -4.60 -12.11
CA ASP A 125 14.17 -3.64 -12.40
C ASP A 125 14.07 -3.35 -13.91
N LYS A 126 15.17 -2.92 -14.53
CA LYS A 126 15.23 -2.57 -15.95
C LYS A 126 14.98 -3.75 -16.87
N MET A 127 15.53 -4.92 -16.55
CA MET A 127 15.32 -6.13 -17.35
C MET A 127 13.87 -6.62 -17.26
N SER A 128 13.27 -6.57 -16.06
CA SER A 128 11.86 -6.92 -15.84
C SER A 128 10.95 -5.97 -16.62
N GLU A 129 11.19 -4.65 -16.53
CA GLU A 129 10.40 -3.66 -17.28
C GLU A 129 10.51 -3.89 -18.79
N ALA A 130 11.73 -4.07 -19.33
CA ALA A 130 11.91 -4.31 -20.77
C ALA A 130 11.14 -5.55 -21.26
N ALA A 131 11.17 -6.64 -20.49
CA ALA A 131 10.47 -7.87 -20.84
C ALA A 131 8.93 -7.69 -20.80
N ILE A 132 8.41 -6.93 -19.84
CA ILE A 132 6.99 -6.54 -19.77
C ILE A 132 6.61 -5.69 -20.98
N LEU A 133 7.43 -4.67 -21.30
CA LEU A 133 7.21 -3.75 -22.42
C LEU A 133 7.13 -4.49 -23.76
N ASP A 134 8.00 -5.48 -23.98
CA ASP A 134 7.97 -6.29 -25.21
C ASP A 134 6.64 -7.03 -25.38
N VAL A 135 6.09 -7.60 -24.30
CA VAL A 135 4.78 -8.26 -24.33
C VAL A 135 3.67 -7.25 -24.63
N VAL A 136 3.67 -6.10 -23.96
CA VAL A 136 2.62 -5.08 -24.15
C VAL A 136 2.66 -4.53 -25.57
N ARG A 137 3.83 -4.11 -26.07
CA ARG A 137 3.97 -3.49 -27.40
C ARG A 137 3.70 -4.45 -28.54
N LYS A 138 3.98 -5.75 -28.36
CA LYS A 138 3.64 -6.78 -29.35
C LYS A 138 2.13 -6.94 -29.54
N ASN A 139 1.35 -6.77 -28.48
CA ASN A 139 -0.11 -6.94 -28.51
C ASN A 139 -0.84 -5.61 -28.77
N PHE A 140 -0.28 -4.50 -28.29
CA PHE A 140 -0.89 -3.17 -28.32
C PHE A 140 0.17 -2.09 -28.65
N PRO A 141 0.64 -2.03 -29.91
CA PRO A 141 1.72 -1.13 -30.32
C PRO A 141 1.38 0.36 -30.16
N ASP A 142 0.09 0.71 -30.21
CA ASP A 142 -0.42 2.08 -30.19
C ASP A 142 -0.98 2.50 -28.81
N HIS A 143 -0.75 1.71 -27.75
CA HIS A 143 -1.19 2.09 -26.41
C HIS A 143 -0.17 2.98 -25.70
N LEU A 144 -0.65 3.83 -24.79
CA LEU A 144 0.21 4.60 -23.90
C LEU A 144 0.72 3.70 -22.77
N ILE A 145 1.98 3.87 -22.38
CA ILE A 145 2.61 3.11 -21.30
C ILE A 145 3.30 4.09 -20.35
N LEU A 146 3.19 3.83 -19.05
CA LEU A 146 3.90 4.48 -17.96
C LEU A 146 4.59 3.40 -17.13
N GLY A 147 5.91 3.28 -17.29
CA GLY A 147 6.77 2.45 -16.44
C GLY A 147 7.43 3.28 -15.34
N GLU A 148 7.74 2.65 -14.22
CA GLU A 148 8.50 3.26 -13.12
C GLU A 148 9.90 3.72 -13.57
N GLU A 149 10.61 2.88 -14.32
CA GLU A 149 12.01 3.12 -14.73
C GLU A 149 12.08 3.92 -16.04
N GLY A 150 11.26 3.53 -17.03
CA GLY A 150 11.27 4.08 -18.39
C GLY A 150 10.40 5.32 -18.59
N GLY A 151 9.54 5.65 -17.64
CA GLY A 151 8.60 6.77 -17.74
C GLY A 151 7.51 6.55 -18.79
N ILE A 152 7.11 7.62 -19.49
CA ILE A 152 5.98 7.60 -20.44
C ILE A 152 6.47 7.33 -21.87
N ILE A 153 5.89 6.34 -22.53
CA ILE A 153 6.11 6.01 -23.95
C ILE A 153 4.81 5.63 -24.65
N GLY A 154 4.79 5.70 -25.98
CA GLY A 154 3.63 5.31 -26.81
C GLY A 154 2.77 6.50 -27.24
N ASP A 155 1.53 6.22 -27.66
CA ASP A 155 0.62 7.24 -28.18
C ASP A 155 -0.21 7.90 -27.07
N SER A 156 0.04 9.19 -26.83
CA SER A 156 -0.71 10.01 -25.88
C SER A 156 -2.20 10.17 -26.21
N SER A 157 -2.62 9.88 -27.44
CA SER A 157 -4.02 9.90 -27.85
C SER A 157 -4.78 8.63 -27.50
N SER A 158 -4.07 7.57 -27.10
CA SER A 158 -4.67 6.30 -26.74
C SER A 158 -5.61 6.43 -25.54
N GLY A 159 -6.79 5.81 -25.64
CA GLY A 159 -7.70 5.66 -24.51
C GLY A 159 -7.18 4.71 -23.42
N TYR A 160 -6.10 3.97 -23.69
CA TYR A 160 -5.52 2.99 -22.79
C TYR A 160 -4.15 3.45 -22.26
N LEU A 161 -3.95 3.29 -20.95
CA LEU A 161 -2.68 3.53 -20.28
C LEU A 161 -2.26 2.28 -19.51
N TRP A 162 -1.15 1.67 -19.91
CA TRP A 162 -0.49 0.61 -19.15
C TRP A 162 0.36 1.23 -18.06
N CYS A 163 0.20 0.78 -16.83
CA CYS A 163 0.99 1.19 -15.67
C CYS A 163 1.79 -0.02 -15.20
N ILE A 164 3.12 0.11 -15.21
CA ILE A 164 4.05 -0.99 -14.96
C ILE A 164 4.94 -0.62 -13.79
N ASP A 165 4.90 -1.46 -12.76
CA ASP A 165 5.90 -1.51 -11.70
C ASP A 165 6.64 -2.85 -11.84
N PRO A 166 7.89 -2.82 -12.31
CA PRO A 166 8.66 -4.03 -12.60
C PRO A 166 9.18 -4.73 -11.34
N LEU A 167 9.16 -4.08 -10.17
CA LEU A 167 9.60 -4.63 -8.89
C LEU A 167 9.10 -3.78 -7.68
N ASP A 168 7.82 -3.91 -7.35
CA ASP A 168 7.22 -3.32 -6.16
C ASP A 168 7.83 -3.96 -4.91
N GLY A 169 8.36 -3.16 -3.99
CA GLY A 169 9.08 -3.65 -2.82
C GLY A 169 10.56 -3.92 -3.09
N THR A 170 11.20 -3.08 -3.90
CA THR A 170 12.64 -3.08 -4.21
C THR A 170 13.54 -3.27 -2.98
N THR A 171 13.20 -2.64 -1.85
CA THR A 171 13.92 -2.81 -0.56
C THR A 171 13.81 -4.26 -0.06
N ASN A 172 12.60 -4.85 -0.11
CA ASN A 172 12.39 -6.22 0.32
C ASN A 172 13.16 -7.20 -0.56
N PHE A 173 13.10 -7.01 -1.89
CA PHE A 173 13.94 -7.76 -2.82
C PHE A 173 15.43 -7.62 -2.46
N ALA A 174 15.94 -6.39 -2.30
CA ALA A 174 17.35 -6.15 -1.97
C ALA A 174 17.80 -6.86 -0.69
N HIS A 175 16.92 -7.02 0.29
CA HIS A 175 17.21 -7.71 1.55
C HIS A 175 16.84 -9.19 1.57
N GLY A 176 16.26 -9.72 0.49
CA GLY A 176 15.72 -11.09 0.46
C GLY A 176 14.54 -11.30 1.41
N TYR A 177 13.85 -10.23 1.80
CA TYR A 177 12.65 -10.30 2.62
C TYR A 177 11.45 -10.65 1.72
N PRO A 178 10.58 -11.60 2.10
CA PRO A 178 9.40 -11.92 1.31
C PRO A 178 8.40 -10.77 1.30
N SER A 179 7.50 -10.74 0.30
CA SER A 179 6.56 -9.64 0.02
C SER A 179 7.16 -8.54 -0.87
N PHE A 180 7.32 -8.87 -2.16
CA PHE A 180 7.54 -7.95 -3.27
C PHE A 180 6.83 -8.52 -4.50
N ALA A 181 6.63 -7.73 -5.54
CA ALA A 181 5.86 -8.17 -6.69
C ALA A 181 6.29 -7.53 -8.02
N VAL A 182 5.84 -8.14 -9.12
CA VAL A 182 5.68 -7.45 -10.40
C VAL A 182 4.21 -7.05 -10.52
N SER A 183 3.94 -5.79 -10.86
CA SER A 183 2.58 -5.24 -10.96
C SER A 183 2.35 -4.63 -12.34
N VAL A 184 1.34 -5.13 -13.04
CA VAL A 184 0.94 -4.65 -14.36
C VAL A 184 -0.55 -4.37 -14.37
N GLY A 185 -0.91 -3.09 -14.55
CA GLY A 185 -2.29 -2.64 -14.70
C GLY A 185 -2.50 -1.96 -16.04
N VAL A 186 -3.72 -2.01 -16.57
CA VAL A 186 -4.13 -1.18 -17.70
C VAL A 186 -5.37 -0.39 -17.34
N LEU A 187 -5.32 0.92 -17.57
CA LEU A 187 -6.44 1.83 -17.41
C LEU A 187 -7.11 2.06 -18.77
N PHE A 188 -8.44 2.17 -18.79
CA PHE A 188 -9.20 2.70 -19.91
C PHE A 188 -9.85 4.02 -19.49
N GLN A 189 -9.55 5.12 -20.19
CA GLN A 189 -10.00 6.47 -19.86
C GLN A 189 -9.79 6.83 -18.37
N GLY A 190 -8.62 6.47 -17.85
CA GLY A 190 -8.24 6.73 -16.45
C GLY A 190 -8.83 5.77 -15.40
N ASN A 191 -9.62 4.77 -15.80
CA ASN A 191 -10.22 3.80 -14.88
C ASN A 191 -9.59 2.40 -15.05
N PRO A 192 -9.29 1.65 -13.96
CA PRO A 192 -8.63 0.34 -14.08
C PRO A 192 -9.46 -0.72 -14.81
N ALA A 193 -8.97 -1.23 -15.94
CA ALA A 193 -9.67 -2.14 -16.85
C ALA A 193 -9.24 -3.61 -16.68
N ALA A 194 -7.94 -3.88 -16.57
CA ALA A 194 -7.40 -5.20 -16.26
C ALA A 194 -6.11 -5.08 -15.44
N ALA A 195 -5.80 -6.12 -14.66
CA ALA A 195 -4.67 -6.12 -13.74
C ALA A 195 -4.11 -7.52 -13.54
N ALA A 196 -2.79 -7.59 -13.34
CA ALA A 196 -2.09 -8.74 -12.81
C ALA A 196 -0.99 -8.30 -11.84
N VAL A 197 -0.90 -8.96 -10.68
CA VAL A 197 0.17 -8.78 -9.69
C VAL A 197 0.77 -10.15 -9.38
N VAL A 198 2.05 -10.33 -9.63
CA VAL A 198 2.78 -11.57 -9.30
C VAL A 198 3.59 -11.34 -8.04
N GLU A 199 3.09 -11.83 -6.90
CA GLU A 199 3.75 -11.72 -5.61
C GLU A 199 4.77 -12.84 -5.41
N PHE A 200 5.93 -12.48 -4.88
CA PHE A 200 6.97 -13.40 -4.44
C PHE A 200 6.83 -13.70 -2.95
N VAL A 201 6.75 -15.00 -2.64
CA VAL A 201 6.56 -15.54 -1.29
C VAL A 201 7.66 -16.54 -0.93
N GLY A 202 7.77 -16.86 0.36
CA GLY A 202 8.79 -17.77 0.88
C GLY A 202 9.99 -16.99 1.41
N GLY A 203 11.16 -17.17 0.78
CA GLY A 203 12.39 -16.50 1.18
C GLY A 203 13.62 -17.09 0.46
N PRO A 204 14.83 -16.67 0.85
CA PRO A 204 16.08 -17.15 0.25
C PRO A 204 16.11 -18.67 0.20
N MET A 205 16.47 -19.22 -0.96
CA MET A 205 16.50 -20.66 -1.27
C MET A 205 15.14 -21.38 -1.35
N CYS A 206 14.01 -20.72 -1.11
CA CYS A 206 12.67 -21.33 -1.16
C CYS A 206 11.58 -20.41 -1.75
N TRP A 207 11.98 -19.58 -2.71
CA TRP A 207 11.08 -18.64 -3.39
C TRP A 207 9.99 -19.36 -4.20
N ASN A 208 8.78 -18.82 -4.14
CA ASN A 208 7.65 -19.21 -4.97
C ASN A 208 6.85 -17.96 -5.36
N THR A 209 5.90 -18.09 -6.27
CA THR A 209 5.01 -17.00 -6.69
C THR A 209 3.54 -17.37 -6.51
N ARG A 210 2.72 -16.33 -6.37
CA ARG A 210 1.27 -16.41 -6.61
C ARG A 210 0.85 -15.21 -7.43
N MET A 211 -0.12 -15.40 -8.29
CA MET A 211 -0.61 -14.36 -9.18
C MET A 211 -2.03 -13.96 -8.80
N PHE A 212 -2.22 -12.66 -8.58
CA PHE A 212 -3.52 -12.03 -8.51
C PHE A 212 -3.87 -11.48 -9.88
N SER A 213 -5.11 -11.64 -10.33
CA SER A 213 -5.60 -11.01 -11.55
C SER A 213 -7.03 -10.54 -11.40
N ALA A 214 -7.39 -9.50 -12.15
CA ALA A 214 -8.73 -8.94 -12.15
C ALA A 214 -9.04 -8.25 -13.48
N THR A 215 -10.32 -8.19 -13.83
CA THR A 215 -10.84 -7.38 -14.92
C THR A 215 -12.06 -6.59 -14.46
N ALA A 216 -12.29 -5.43 -15.06
CA ALA A 216 -13.48 -4.63 -14.83
C ALA A 216 -14.75 -5.47 -15.04
N GLY A 217 -15.53 -5.66 -13.97
CA GLY A 217 -16.74 -6.48 -13.97
C GLY A 217 -16.54 -8.00 -13.95
N GLY A 218 -15.30 -8.49 -13.99
CA GLY A 218 -14.98 -9.93 -14.00
C GLY A 218 -14.64 -10.53 -12.63
N GLY A 219 -14.47 -9.70 -11.60
CA GLY A 219 -14.03 -10.13 -10.28
C GLY A 219 -12.51 -10.27 -10.16
N ALA A 220 -12.05 -10.61 -8.96
CA ALA A 220 -10.64 -10.86 -8.67
C ALA A 220 -10.35 -12.34 -8.43
N PHE A 221 -9.16 -12.77 -8.80
CA PHE A 221 -8.69 -14.15 -8.70
C PHE A 221 -7.27 -14.20 -8.11
N CYS A 222 -6.96 -15.28 -7.40
CA CYS A 222 -5.62 -15.65 -6.99
C CYS A 222 -5.34 -17.07 -7.52
N ASN A 223 -4.32 -17.22 -8.37
CA ASN A 223 -3.98 -18.48 -9.05
C ASN A 223 -5.21 -19.13 -9.74
N GLY A 224 -6.05 -18.30 -10.38
CA GLY A 224 -7.27 -18.73 -11.07
C GLY A 224 -8.46 -19.05 -10.15
N GLN A 225 -8.31 -18.98 -8.83
CA GLN A 225 -9.43 -19.15 -7.89
C GLN A 225 -10.02 -17.79 -7.52
N LYS A 226 -11.35 -17.67 -7.57
CA LYS A 226 -12.02 -16.41 -7.22
C LYS A 226 -11.77 -16.08 -5.74
N ILE A 227 -11.42 -14.82 -5.48
CA ILE A 227 -11.18 -14.30 -4.12
C ILE A 227 -12.23 -13.26 -3.74
N GLN A 228 -12.30 -12.97 -2.44
CA GLN A 228 -13.17 -11.94 -1.89
C GLN A 228 -12.51 -11.34 -0.65
N SER A 229 -12.74 -10.05 -0.42
CA SER A 229 -12.28 -9.37 0.78
C SER A 229 -12.92 -9.94 2.05
N SER A 230 -12.32 -9.63 3.19
CA SER A 230 -12.88 -9.97 4.50
C SER A 230 -14.28 -9.38 4.68
N LYS A 231 -15.11 -10.06 5.48
CA LYS A 231 -16.45 -9.59 5.89
C LYS A 231 -16.43 -8.85 7.23
N THR A 232 -15.28 -8.79 7.89
CA THR A 232 -15.10 -8.07 9.15
C THR A 232 -15.43 -6.59 8.95
N ASP A 233 -16.39 -6.08 9.72
CA ASP A 233 -16.86 -4.68 9.64
C ASP A 233 -16.54 -3.87 10.90
N LEU A 234 -15.75 -4.43 11.82
CA LEU A 234 -15.34 -3.80 13.08
C LEU A 234 -13.82 -3.67 13.17
N VAL A 235 -13.32 -2.44 13.38
CA VAL A 235 -11.86 -2.14 13.41
C VAL A 235 -11.14 -2.99 14.46
N GLU A 236 -11.75 -3.21 15.62
CA GLU A 236 -11.16 -4.00 16.71
C GLU A 236 -10.98 -5.49 16.39
N GLN A 237 -11.60 -5.94 15.30
CA GLN A 237 -11.47 -7.32 14.79
C GLN A 237 -10.59 -7.41 13.54
N SER A 238 -10.12 -6.26 13.04
CA SER A 238 -9.37 -6.16 11.78
C SER A 238 -7.86 -6.32 11.98
N LEU A 239 -7.20 -6.98 11.03
CA LEU A 239 -5.78 -6.86 10.76
C LEU A 239 -5.59 -5.85 9.62
N LEU A 240 -4.80 -4.81 9.86
CA LEU A 240 -4.60 -3.75 8.88
C LEU A 240 -3.19 -3.80 8.29
N VAL A 241 -3.03 -3.24 7.09
CA VAL A 241 -1.73 -3.11 6.42
C VAL A 241 -1.47 -1.65 6.04
N THR A 242 -0.22 -1.21 6.02
CA THR A 242 0.16 0.17 5.65
C THR A 242 1.55 0.19 5.03
N GLY A 243 1.87 1.27 4.31
CA GLY A 243 3.25 1.62 3.96
C GLY A 243 3.66 3.02 4.44
N PHE A 244 4.94 3.34 4.27
CA PHE A 244 5.53 4.64 4.63
C PHE A 244 6.47 5.08 3.52
N GLY A 245 6.31 6.33 3.08
CA GLY A 245 7.25 6.96 2.17
C GLY A 245 8.61 7.19 2.80
N TYR A 246 9.64 7.34 1.96
CA TYR A 246 11.02 7.56 2.38
C TYR A 246 11.29 8.96 2.94
N GLU A 247 10.45 9.93 2.57
CA GLU A 247 10.55 11.30 3.07
C GLU A 247 9.88 11.42 4.45
N HIS A 248 10.63 11.86 5.45
CA HIS A 248 10.14 12.04 6.82
C HIS A 248 9.60 13.45 7.04
N ASP A 249 8.57 13.81 6.29
CA ASP A 249 7.90 15.11 6.33
C ASP A 249 6.47 15.03 6.92
N ASP A 250 5.64 16.06 6.74
CA ASP A 250 4.33 16.15 7.38
C ASP A 250 3.39 14.96 7.06
N PRO A 251 3.26 14.48 5.80
CA PRO A 251 2.55 13.24 5.51
C PRO A 251 3.09 12.01 6.24
N TRP A 252 4.41 11.87 6.36
CA TRP A 252 4.99 10.77 7.12
C TRP A 252 4.65 10.85 8.60
N ALA A 253 4.74 12.04 9.21
CA ALA A 253 4.38 12.23 10.62
C ALA A 253 2.90 11.90 10.86
N THR A 254 2.03 12.35 9.94
CA THR A 254 0.59 12.02 9.97
C THR A 254 0.38 10.50 9.86
N ASN A 255 1.12 9.84 8.98
CA ASN A 255 1.02 8.39 8.80
C ASN A 255 1.49 7.62 10.05
N MET A 256 2.52 8.10 10.73
CA MET A 256 2.98 7.53 12.00
C MET A 256 1.95 7.67 13.12
N GLU A 257 1.22 8.79 13.16
CA GLU A 257 0.09 8.96 14.07
C GLU A 257 -1.03 7.95 13.77
N LEU A 258 -1.43 7.81 12.50
CA LEU A 258 -2.41 6.80 12.08
C LEU A 258 -1.96 5.38 12.45
N PHE A 259 -0.69 5.04 12.20
CA PHE A 259 -0.13 3.73 12.55
C PHE A 259 -0.22 3.45 14.05
N LYS A 260 0.13 4.43 14.89
CA LYS A 260 0.01 4.33 16.35
C LYS A 260 -1.44 4.13 16.75
N ASP A 261 -2.34 4.96 16.25
CA ASP A 261 -3.76 4.95 16.62
C ASP A 261 -4.44 3.64 16.22
N PHE A 262 -4.19 3.16 15.00
CA PHE A 262 -4.73 1.89 14.52
C PHE A 262 -4.14 0.68 15.23
N THR A 263 -2.88 0.74 15.65
CA THR A 263 -2.27 -0.35 16.45
C THR A 263 -2.91 -0.45 17.84
N ASP A 264 -3.38 0.66 18.42
CA ASP A 264 -4.03 0.68 19.74
C ASP A 264 -5.43 0.02 19.73
N ILE A 265 -6.13 0.09 18.60
CA ILE A 265 -7.56 -0.25 18.53
C ILE A 265 -7.90 -1.46 17.65
N SER A 266 -6.98 -1.98 16.85
CA SER A 266 -7.20 -3.13 15.95
C SER A 266 -6.50 -4.41 16.46
N ARG A 267 -6.54 -5.51 15.69
CA ARG A 267 -5.72 -6.71 15.97
C ARG A 267 -4.24 -6.52 15.60
N GLY A 268 -3.88 -5.33 15.15
CA GLY A 268 -2.54 -4.93 14.81
C GLY A 268 -2.44 -4.45 13.38
N VAL A 269 -1.31 -3.79 13.11
CA VAL A 269 -0.98 -3.28 11.78
C VAL A 269 0.27 -3.99 11.28
N ARG A 270 0.34 -4.32 9.98
CA ARG A 270 1.56 -4.76 9.30
C ARG A 270 2.07 -3.67 8.37
N ARG A 271 3.38 -3.69 8.16
CA ARG A 271 4.06 -2.89 7.14
C ARG A 271 4.88 -3.85 6.30
N LEU A 272 4.32 -4.33 5.19
CA LEU A 272 4.98 -5.33 4.36
C LEU A 272 6.02 -4.69 3.46
N GLY A 273 5.73 -3.51 2.89
CA GLY A 273 6.69 -2.74 2.11
C GLY A 273 6.60 -2.95 0.60
N ALA A 274 5.46 -3.41 0.11
CA ALA A 274 5.11 -3.53 -1.30
C ALA A 274 3.62 -3.21 -1.46
N ALA A 275 3.31 -2.07 -2.07
CA ALA A 275 1.97 -1.49 -2.09
C ALA A 275 0.96 -2.34 -2.88
N ALA A 276 1.37 -2.87 -4.04
CA ALA A 276 0.54 -3.76 -4.85
C ALA A 276 0.23 -5.05 -4.10
N VAL A 277 1.20 -5.57 -3.34
CA VAL A 277 1.01 -6.77 -2.49
C VAL A 277 0.04 -6.48 -1.35
N ASP A 278 0.21 -5.36 -0.63
CA ASP A 278 -0.67 -4.96 0.47
C ASP A 278 -2.14 -4.86 0.00
N MET A 279 -2.38 -4.26 -1.17
CA MET A 279 -3.72 -4.21 -1.80
C MET A 279 -4.26 -5.60 -2.17
N CYS A 280 -3.42 -6.50 -2.69
CA CYS A 280 -3.81 -7.87 -3.01
C CYS A 280 -4.15 -8.68 -1.74
N HIS A 281 -3.48 -8.44 -0.63
CA HIS A 281 -3.79 -9.10 0.65
C HIS A 281 -5.16 -8.65 1.20
N VAL A 282 -5.54 -7.39 1.00
CA VAL A 282 -6.90 -6.92 1.29
C VAL A 282 -7.92 -7.62 0.40
N ALA A 283 -7.64 -7.73 -0.90
CA ALA A 283 -8.52 -8.43 -1.85
C ALA A 283 -8.69 -9.92 -1.53
N LEU A 284 -7.64 -10.56 -1.01
CA LEU A 284 -7.65 -11.95 -0.56
C LEU A 284 -8.40 -12.16 0.77
N GLY A 285 -8.69 -11.08 1.49
CA GLY A 285 -9.39 -11.11 2.77
C GLY A 285 -8.52 -11.57 3.95
N VAL A 286 -7.19 -11.55 3.80
CA VAL A 286 -6.25 -11.82 4.92
C VAL A 286 -5.90 -10.55 5.70
N ALA A 287 -6.21 -9.38 5.13
CA ALA A 287 -6.22 -8.09 5.80
C ALA A 287 -7.53 -7.35 5.47
N GLU A 288 -7.97 -6.45 6.35
CA GLU A 288 -9.24 -5.74 6.19
C GLU A 288 -9.11 -4.40 5.45
N ALA A 289 -7.98 -3.70 5.60
CA ALA A 289 -7.77 -2.42 4.92
C ALA A 289 -6.29 -2.08 4.77
N TYR A 290 -6.02 -1.22 3.79
CA TYR A 290 -4.71 -0.67 3.46
C TYR A 290 -4.76 0.86 3.39
N TRP A 291 -3.72 1.53 3.86
CA TRP A 291 -3.50 2.95 3.60
C TRP A 291 -2.03 3.27 3.37
N GLU A 292 -1.77 4.27 2.53
CA GLU A 292 -0.43 4.82 2.29
C GLU A 292 -0.54 6.19 1.63
N TYR A 293 0.50 7.02 1.79
CA TYR A 293 0.61 8.31 1.11
C TYR A 293 1.62 8.23 -0.04
N ARG A 294 1.37 9.05 -1.08
CA ARG A 294 2.31 9.33 -2.18
C ARG A 294 2.62 8.16 -3.12
N LEU A 295 1.74 7.16 -3.17
CA LEU A 295 1.78 6.15 -4.20
C LEU A 295 1.69 6.77 -5.61
N LYS A 296 2.41 6.17 -6.53
CA LYS A 296 2.44 6.48 -7.95
C LYS A 296 1.39 5.66 -8.70
N PRO A 297 1.06 6.03 -9.95
CA PRO A 297 0.07 5.28 -10.72
C PRO A 297 0.44 3.80 -10.93
N TRP A 298 1.73 3.47 -11.08
CA TRP A 298 2.21 2.09 -11.25
C TRP A 298 2.03 1.24 -9.97
N ASP A 299 2.26 1.82 -8.79
CA ASP A 299 1.96 1.16 -7.50
C ASP A 299 0.47 0.80 -7.36
N MET A 300 -0.42 1.64 -7.90
CA MET A 300 -1.86 1.58 -7.63
C MET A 300 -2.70 0.89 -8.68
N ALA A 301 -2.36 1.01 -9.97
CA ALA A 301 -3.27 0.67 -11.06
C ALA A 301 -3.78 -0.78 -10.99
N ALA A 302 -2.87 -1.73 -10.74
CA ALA A 302 -3.23 -3.14 -10.63
C ALA A 302 -3.90 -3.44 -9.28
N GLY A 303 -3.27 -3.03 -8.18
CA GLY A 303 -3.73 -3.30 -6.82
C GLY A 303 -5.15 -2.79 -6.56
N VAL A 304 -5.46 -1.56 -6.98
CA VAL A 304 -6.80 -0.97 -6.83
C VAL A 304 -7.87 -1.79 -7.58
N LEU A 305 -7.58 -2.29 -8.79
CA LEU A 305 -8.53 -3.12 -9.50
C LEU A 305 -8.75 -4.46 -8.79
N VAL A 306 -7.67 -5.11 -8.36
CA VAL A 306 -7.74 -6.39 -7.64
C VAL A 306 -8.56 -6.24 -6.36
N THR A 307 -8.37 -5.15 -5.59
CA THR A 307 -9.13 -4.90 -4.35
C THR A 307 -10.58 -4.45 -4.60
N SER A 308 -10.85 -3.71 -5.67
CA SER A 308 -12.19 -3.16 -5.96
C SER A 308 -13.15 -4.13 -6.67
N SER A 309 -12.62 -5.22 -7.23
CA SER A 309 -13.39 -6.19 -8.02
C SER A 309 -14.22 -7.14 -7.14
N LYS A 310 -15.46 -7.42 -7.57
CA LYS A 310 -16.44 -8.27 -6.86
C LYS A 310 -16.81 -9.53 -7.66
#